data_AF-A0A838QTY4-F1
#
_entry.id   AF-A0A838QTY4-F1
#
_cell.length_a   1.000
_cell.length_b   1.000
_cell.length_c   1.000
_cell.angle_alpha   90.00
_cell.angle_beta   90.00
_cell.angle_gamma   90.00
#
_symmetry.space_group_name_H-M   'P 1'
#
loop_
_entity.id
_entity.type
_entity.pdbx_description
1 polymer ?
#
loop_
_entity_poly.entity_id
_entity_poly.type
_entity_poly.pdbx_seq_one_letter_code
_entity_poly.pdbx_strand_id
1 'polypeptide(L)'
;MYRCALCLSVLIAAGGSRYVHAETAASSYDRHVFFENSAADQSYYHSEAFVVAPSELDSADEKFPVESGRFVSPPNCLRLRWRSGPGGDWRMTLKVARQYGRRFDFEGDEL
;
A
#
# COMPACT_ATOMS: atom_id res chain seq x y z
N MET A 1 -19.09 -7.13 75.58
CA MET A 1 -19.36 -5.68 75.41
C MET A 1 -18.26 -5.08 74.54
N TYR A 2 -18.61 -4.06 73.76
CA TYR A 2 -17.89 -3.39 72.66
C TYR A 2 -18.10 -3.96 71.24
N ARG A 3 -18.85 -3.14 70.49
CA ARG A 3 -19.29 -3.22 69.10
C ARG A 3 -18.14 -2.74 68.19
N CYS A 4 -18.04 -3.22 66.96
CA CYS A 4 -18.06 -2.33 65.78
C CYS A 4 -17.91 -3.16 64.50
N ALA A 5 -18.97 -3.17 63.70
CA ALA A 5 -18.91 -3.51 62.29
C ALA A 5 -18.08 -2.45 61.54
N LEU A 6 -17.27 -2.88 60.57
CA LEU A 6 -17.21 -2.19 59.29
C LEU A 6 -16.57 -3.09 58.23
N CYS A 7 -17.45 -3.46 57.31
CA CYS A 7 -17.21 -4.05 56.01
C CYS A 7 -16.32 -3.10 55.19
N LEU A 8 -15.24 -3.60 54.60
CA LEU A 8 -14.61 -2.93 53.47
C LEU A 8 -14.11 -3.97 52.47
N SER A 9 -15.06 -4.50 51.69
CA SER A 9 -14.77 -5.20 50.44
C SER A 9 -14.14 -4.21 49.47
N VAL A 10 -12.84 -4.38 49.21
CA VAL A 10 -12.11 -3.65 48.17
C VAL A 10 -12.63 -4.14 46.82
N LEU A 11 -13.50 -3.33 46.21
CA LEU A 11 -13.85 -3.46 44.80
C LEU A 11 -12.63 -3.00 43.98
N ILE A 12 -11.83 -3.94 43.50
CA ILE A 12 -10.88 -3.67 42.40
C ILE A 12 -11.74 -3.42 41.17
N ALA A 13 -11.98 -2.16 40.86
CA ALA A 13 -12.47 -1.77 39.55
C ALA A 13 -11.39 -2.19 38.54
N ALA A 14 -11.61 -3.33 37.88
CA ALA A 14 -10.89 -3.69 36.68
C ALA A 14 -11.25 -2.64 35.62
N GLY A 15 -10.53 -1.52 35.64
CA GLY A 15 -10.44 -0.59 34.54
C GLY A 15 -9.83 -1.37 33.38
N GLY A 16 -10.68 -2.05 32.62
CA GLY A 16 -10.34 -2.59 31.32
C GLY A 16 -9.97 -1.41 30.44
N SER A 17 -8.72 -0.99 30.51
CA SER A 17 -8.10 -0.14 29.51
C SER A 17 -8.19 -0.95 28.22
N ARG A 18 -9.23 -0.66 27.44
CA ARG A 18 -9.33 -1.12 26.07
C ARG A 18 -8.18 -0.43 25.39
N TYR A 19 -7.07 -1.14 25.21
CA TYR A 19 -6.13 -0.82 24.15
C TYR A 19 -6.96 -0.86 22.86
N VAL A 20 -7.47 0.30 22.46
CA VAL A 20 -7.98 0.48 21.12
C VAL A 20 -6.73 0.41 20.27
N HIS A 21 -6.45 -0.78 19.72
CA HIS A 21 -5.60 -0.87 18.56
C HIS A 21 -6.25 0.05 17.54
N ALA A 22 -5.60 1.18 17.26
CA ALA A 22 -5.90 1.99 16.11
C ALA A 22 -5.54 1.13 14.90
N GLU A 23 -6.46 0.27 14.49
CA GLU A 23 -6.51 -0.22 13.13
C GLU A 23 -6.81 1.03 12.30
N THR A 24 -5.75 1.70 11.83
CA THR A 24 -5.89 2.76 10.85
C THR A 24 -6.45 2.09 9.61
N ALA A 25 -7.77 2.00 9.52
CA ALA A 25 -8.46 1.53 8.34
C ALA A 25 -7.89 2.29 7.13
N ALA A 26 -7.66 1.58 6.02
CA ALA A 26 -7.33 2.23 4.77
C ALA A 26 -8.40 3.30 4.52
N SER A 27 -7.98 4.54 4.30
CA SER A 27 -8.94 5.61 4.04
C SER A 27 -9.71 5.26 2.77
N SER A 28 -10.90 5.84 2.56
CA SER A 28 -11.64 5.63 1.30
C SER A 28 -10.77 5.94 0.09
N TYR A 29 -9.90 6.95 0.19
CA TYR A 29 -8.90 7.31 -0.82
C TYR A 29 -7.94 6.16 -1.15
N ASP A 30 -7.38 5.49 -0.14
CA ASP A 30 -6.38 4.43 -0.34
C ASP A 30 -6.96 3.23 -1.12
N ARG A 31 -8.28 3.03 -1.11
CA ARG A 31 -8.96 1.94 -1.83
C ARG A 31 -9.06 2.14 -3.33
N HIS A 32 -8.69 3.31 -3.83
CA HIS A 32 -8.73 3.64 -5.25
C HIS A 32 -7.34 3.92 -5.85
N VAL A 33 -6.27 3.83 -5.06
CA VAL A 33 -4.92 4.23 -5.48
C VAL A 33 -4.02 3.01 -5.68
N PHE A 34 -3.55 2.82 -6.91
CA PHE A 34 -2.53 1.81 -7.25
C PHE A 34 -1.10 2.33 -7.09
N PHE A 35 -0.90 3.62 -7.34
CA PHE A 35 0.36 4.32 -7.22
C PHE A 35 0.10 5.80 -6.94
N GLU A 36 0.88 6.35 -6.02
CA GLU A 36 0.94 7.80 -5.77
C GLU A 36 2.38 8.26 -5.91
N ASN A 37 3.27 7.66 -5.13
CA ASN A 37 4.70 7.95 -5.11
C ASN A 37 5.51 6.71 -4.74
N SER A 38 6.78 6.69 -5.16
CA SER A 38 7.79 5.73 -4.74
C SER A 38 8.72 6.35 -3.69
N ALA A 39 9.08 5.59 -2.66
CA ALA A 39 10.17 5.97 -1.75
C ALA A 39 11.56 5.63 -2.32
N ALA A 40 11.62 4.74 -3.32
CA ALA A 40 12.85 4.38 -4.01
C ALA A 40 12.98 5.17 -5.33
N ASP A 41 14.18 5.66 -5.61
CA ASP A 41 14.44 6.59 -6.71
C ASP A 41 14.62 5.91 -8.09
N GLN A 42 14.93 4.61 -8.13
CA GLN A 42 15.27 3.92 -9.39
C GLN A 42 14.10 3.12 -9.97
N SER A 43 13.50 2.25 -9.17
CA SER A 43 12.44 1.37 -9.62
C SER A 43 11.34 1.21 -8.57
N TYR A 44 10.10 1.08 -9.02
CA TYR A 44 8.97 0.93 -8.11
C TYR A 44 8.84 -0.50 -7.63
N TYR A 45 9.00 -0.72 -6.32
CA TYR A 45 9.12 -2.06 -5.75
C TYR A 45 7.92 -2.97 -6.04
N HIS A 46 6.69 -2.43 -5.99
CA HIS A 46 5.46 -3.17 -6.25
C HIS A 46 5.10 -3.16 -7.74
N SER A 47 6.06 -3.48 -8.59
CA SER A 47 5.81 -3.66 -10.02
C SER A 47 6.60 -4.82 -10.60
N GLU A 48 6.25 -5.17 -11.84
CA GLU A 48 6.89 -6.22 -12.62
C GLU A 48 6.82 -5.89 -14.11
N ALA A 49 7.93 -6.09 -14.80
CA ALA A 49 8.11 -5.92 -16.23
C ALA A 49 8.30 -7.27 -16.90
N PHE A 50 7.67 -7.46 -18.06
CA PHE A 50 7.82 -8.64 -18.89
C PHE A 50 7.91 -8.21 -20.34
N VAL A 51 8.85 -8.77 -21.09
CA VAL A 51 9.05 -8.43 -22.50
C VAL A 51 9.53 -9.65 -23.28
N VAL A 52 8.99 -9.79 -24.49
CA VAL A 52 9.35 -10.81 -25.46
C VAL A 52 9.70 -10.12 -26.76
N ALA A 53 10.93 -10.32 -27.23
CA ALA A 53 11.40 -9.79 -28.51
C ALA A 53 10.50 -10.28 -29.66
N PRO A 54 10.29 -9.47 -30.72
CA PRO A 54 10.95 -8.20 -31.03
C PRO A 54 10.36 -6.95 -30.34
N SER A 55 9.47 -7.10 -29.36
CA SER A 55 9.02 -5.96 -28.55
C SER A 55 10.12 -5.50 -27.58
N GLU A 56 10.09 -4.21 -27.24
CA GLU A 56 11.02 -3.58 -26.29
C GLU A 56 10.22 -2.91 -25.17
N LEU A 57 10.73 -3.00 -23.93
CA LEU A 57 10.15 -2.37 -22.75
C LEU A 57 11.28 -1.76 -21.92
N ASP A 58 11.18 -0.46 -21.66
CA ASP A 58 12.08 0.25 -20.76
C ASP A 58 11.73 -0.13 -19.32
N SER A 59 12.65 -0.79 -18.64
CA SER A 59 12.50 -1.26 -17.26
C SER A 59 13.80 -1.09 -16.49
N ALA A 60 13.68 -0.90 -15.18
CA ALA A 60 14.80 -0.84 -14.25
C ALA A 60 14.62 -2.00 -13.27
N ASP A 61 15.59 -2.93 -13.22
CA ASP A 61 15.52 -4.15 -12.41
C ASP A 61 14.24 -4.96 -12.61
N GLU A 62 13.80 -5.12 -13.87
CA GLU A 62 12.55 -5.82 -14.24
C GLU A 62 11.29 -5.17 -13.62
N LYS A 63 11.35 -3.86 -13.35
CA LYS A 63 10.28 -3.06 -12.72
C LYS A 63 10.07 -1.73 -13.44
N PHE A 64 9.01 -1.02 -13.05
CA PHE A 64 8.79 0.35 -13.51
C PHE A 64 9.94 1.26 -13.09
N PRO A 65 10.57 1.99 -14.03
CA PRO A 65 11.46 3.09 -13.70
C PRO A 65 10.67 4.23 -13.03
N VAL A 66 11.27 4.81 -11.99
CA VAL A 66 10.74 6.00 -11.30
C VAL A 66 11.36 7.26 -11.92
N GLU A 67 10.55 8.28 -12.15
CA GLU A 67 10.99 9.56 -12.71
C GLU A 67 10.50 10.73 -11.83
N SER A 68 11.39 11.68 -11.54
CA SER A 68 11.12 12.86 -10.73
C SER A 68 11.14 14.18 -11.52
N GLY A 69 11.40 14.13 -12.83
CA GLY A 69 11.41 15.32 -13.70
C GLY A 69 10.01 15.81 -14.09
N ARG A 70 9.02 14.93 -14.10
CA ARG A 70 7.61 15.22 -14.38
C ARG A 70 6.74 14.39 -13.46
N PHE A 71 5.78 15.00 -12.76
CA PHE A 71 4.86 14.29 -11.87
C PHE A 71 3.54 15.05 -11.73
N VAL A 72 2.48 14.33 -11.33
CA VAL A 72 1.18 14.92 -10.98
C VAL A 72 1.14 15.23 -9.50
N SER A 73 1.43 14.22 -8.68
CA SER A 73 1.72 14.32 -7.25
C SER A 73 3.23 14.31 -7.05
N PRO A 74 3.83 15.31 -6.37
CA PRO A 74 5.23 15.22 -5.98
C PRO A 74 5.48 14.02 -5.05
N PRO A 75 6.70 13.43 -5.04
CA PRO A 75 7.89 13.85 -5.79
C PRO A 75 8.15 13.09 -7.10
N ASN A 76 7.38 12.06 -7.47
CA ASN A 76 7.73 11.23 -8.62
C ASN A 76 6.54 10.61 -9.36
N CYS A 77 6.82 10.01 -10.51
CA CYS A 77 5.89 9.23 -11.31
C CYS A 77 6.54 7.95 -11.83
N LEU A 78 5.73 7.09 -12.45
CA LEU A 78 6.21 5.91 -13.17
C LEU A 78 6.39 6.22 -14.65
N ARG A 79 7.55 5.88 -15.21
CA ARG A 79 7.87 6.10 -16.62
C ARG A 79 7.56 4.85 -17.43
N LEU A 80 6.58 4.94 -18.33
CA LEU A 80 6.25 3.86 -19.26
C LEU A 80 6.77 4.20 -20.66
N ARG A 81 7.73 3.43 -21.16
CA ARG A 81 8.24 3.52 -22.53
C ARG A 81 8.36 2.12 -23.12
N TRP A 82 7.73 1.90 -24.26
CA TRP A 82 7.71 0.60 -24.93
C TRP A 82 7.70 0.76 -26.44
N ARG A 83 8.02 -0.34 -27.14
CA ARG A 83 7.81 -0.51 -28.57
C ARG A 83 7.20 -1.88 -28.81
N SER A 84 6.01 -1.92 -29.40
CA SER A 84 5.39 -3.18 -29.81
C SER A 84 5.98 -3.64 -31.14
N GLY A 85 6.58 -4.84 -31.16
CA GLY A 85 7.07 -5.50 -32.36
C GLY A 85 6.13 -6.64 -32.81
N PRO A 86 5.94 -6.87 -34.11
CA PRO A 86 5.14 -8.00 -34.59
C PRO A 86 5.69 -9.34 -34.08
N GLY A 87 4.83 -10.17 -33.49
CA GLY A 87 5.22 -11.45 -32.90
C GLY A 87 5.93 -11.34 -31.53
N GLY A 88 6.10 -10.13 -31.00
CA GLY A 88 6.59 -9.88 -29.65
C GLY A 88 5.46 -9.54 -28.70
N ASP A 89 5.80 -9.40 -27.42
CA ASP A 89 4.85 -9.00 -26.37
C ASP A 89 5.55 -8.15 -25.32
N TRP A 90 4.80 -7.32 -24.61
CA TRP A 90 5.29 -6.64 -23.43
C TRP A 90 4.14 -6.47 -22.45
N ARG A 91 4.47 -6.57 -21.17
CA ARG A 91 3.54 -6.35 -20.08
C ARG A 91 4.25 -5.62 -18.97
N MET A 92 3.56 -4.64 -18.41
CA MET A 92 3.98 -3.98 -17.19
C MET A 92 2.83 -4.07 -16.19
N THR A 93 3.13 -4.51 -14.98
CA THR A 93 2.13 -4.79 -13.95
C THR A 93 2.41 -3.97 -12.70
N LEU A 94 1.44 -3.17 -12.26
CA LEU A 94 1.43 -2.59 -10.93
C LEU A 94 0.75 -3.56 -9.97
N LYS A 95 1.43 -3.85 -8.87
CA LYS A 95 0.87 -4.63 -7.76
C LYS A 95 0.44 -3.65 -6.69
N VAL A 96 -0.73 -3.89 -6.11
CA VAL A 96 -1.15 -3.13 -4.94
C VAL A 96 -0.21 -3.44 -3.78
N ALA A 97 0.30 -2.40 -3.13
CA ALA A 97 1.10 -2.52 -1.92
C ALA A 97 0.25 -3.12 -0.79
N ARG A 98 0.40 -4.43 -0.53
CA ARG A 98 -0.25 -5.08 0.61
C ARG A 98 0.47 -4.65 1.89
N GLN A 99 -0.16 -3.80 2.69
CA GLN A 99 0.32 -3.48 4.02
C GLN A 99 -0.11 -4.57 5.01
N TYR A 100 0.81 -5.00 5.87
CA TYR A 100 0.53 -6.02 6.88
C TYR A 100 -0.58 -5.54 7.84
N GLY A 101 -1.59 -6.38 8.06
CA GLY A 101 -2.77 -6.05 8.88
C GLY A 101 -3.81 -5.18 8.19
N ARG A 102 -3.64 -4.83 6.90
CA ARG A 102 -4.64 -4.08 6.13
C ARG A 102 -5.17 -4.94 4.98
N ARG A 103 -6.47 -5.19 4.99
CA ARG A 103 -7.15 -5.76 3.83
C ARG A 103 -7.30 -4.66 2.78
N PHE A 104 -6.71 -4.88 1.61
CA PHE A 104 -6.97 -4.02 0.46
C PHE A 104 -8.18 -4.56 -0.28
N ASP A 105 -9.30 -3.88 -0.14
CA ASP A 105 -10.47 -4.07 -1.00
C ASP A 105 -10.50 -2.87 -1.95
N PHE A 106 -10.16 -3.13 -3.23
CA PHE A 106 -10.32 -2.11 -4.27
C PHE A 106 -11.81 -1.82 -4.41
N GLU A 107 -12.20 -0.56 -4.29
CA GLU A 107 -13.56 -0.13 -4.56
C GLU A 107 -13.57 0.59 -5.91
N GLY A 108 -14.59 0.38 -6.73
CA GLY A 108 -14.69 0.95 -8.08
C GLY A 108 -14.88 -0.12 -9.15
N ASP A 109 -15.72 0.20 -10.12
CA ASP A 109 -16.15 -0.67 -11.23
C ASP A 109 -15.72 -0.12 -12.62
N GLU A 110 -15.05 1.03 -12.66
CA GLU A 110 -14.51 1.65 -13.87
C GLU A 110 -12.99 1.89 -13.75
N LEU A 111 -12.26 1.62 -14.85
CA LEU A 111 -10.81 1.84 -15.00
C LEU A 111 -10.53 2.76 -16.19
#